data_AF-A0A924BKM1-F1
#
_entry.id   AF-A0A924BKM1-F1
#
_cell.length_a   1.000
_cell.length_b   1.000
_cell.length_c   1.000
_cell.angle_alpha   90.00
_cell.angle_beta   90.00
_cell.angle_gamma   90.00
#
_symmetry.space_group_name_H-M   'P 1'
#
loop_
_entity.id
_entity.type
_entity.pdbx_description
1 polymer ?
#
loop_
_entity_poly.entity_id
_entity_poly.type
_entity_poly.pdbx_seq_one_letter_code
_entity_poly.pdbx_strand_id
1 'polypeptide(L)'
;WKTAPFMALLCLAGLQMVPRDIYEAARIDGIHPVRVFYKVTLPLIRPALMVAVIFRMLDALRIFDLVYVLTPNSKATKTMSVISRENLFEFNHFAYGSAQSTLLFAILAIFVSLYIWLGKVDLSGEGR
;
A
#
# COMPACT_ATOMS: atom_id res chain seq x y z
N TRP A 1 -10.11 7.56 4.58
CA TRP A 1 -9.85 8.05 5.95
C TRP A 1 -9.33 6.96 6.88
N LYS A 2 -9.91 5.75 6.88
CA LYS A 2 -9.72 4.76 7.97
C LYS A 2 -8.27 4.32 8.13
N THR A 3 -7.55 4.16 7.03
CA THR A 3 -6.17 3.67 7.02
C THR A 3 -5.10 4.76 6.98
N ALA A 4 -5.51 6.04 6.95
CA ALA A 4 -4.58 7.17 6.96
C ALA A 4 -3.59 7.16 8.14
N PRO A 5 -3.99 6.91 9.41
CA PRO A 5 -3.05 6.94 10.52
C PRO A 5 -2.00 5.83 10.43
N PHE A 6 -2.37 4.63 9.99
CA PHE A 6 -1.42 3.54 9.78
C PHE A 6 -0.37 3.89 8.72
N MET A 7 -0.80 4.49 7.60
CA MET A 7 0.13 4.94 6.56
C MET A 7 1.03 6.07 7.05
N ALA A 8 0.50 7.01 7.83
CA ALA A 8 1.29 8.09 8.43
C ALA A 8 2.39 7.55 9.36
N LEU A 9 2.11 6.52 10.15
CA LEU A 9 3.10 5.87 11.02
C LEU A 9 4.20 5.14 10.23
N LEU A 10 3.85 4.45 9.14
CA LEU A 10 4.86 3.83 8.26
C LEU A 10 5.76 4.88 7.61
N CYS A 11 5.18 5.98 7.11
CA CYS A 11 5.96 7.10 6.56
C CYS A 11 6.84 7.75 7.63
N LEU A 12 6.33 7.92 8.86
CA LEU A 12 7.08 8.49 9.98
C LEU A 12 8.26 7.61 10.37
N ALA A 13 8.10 6.29 10.41
CA ALA A 13 9.20 5.36 10.66
C ALA A 13 10.32 5.53 9.64
N GLY A 14 9.98 5.67 8.36
CA GLY A 14 10.96 5.97 7.30
C GLY A 14 11.65 7.33 7.49
N LEU A 15 10.89 8.36 7.85
CA LEU A 15 11.41 9.70 8.11
C LEU A 15 12.37 9.74 9.32
N GLN A 16 12.12 8.94 10.34
CA GLN A 16 12.98 8.86 11.54
C GLN A 16 14.36 8.26 11.24
N MET A 17 14.52 7.52 10.14
CA MET A 17 15.82 6.98 9.72
C MET A 17 16.71 8.01 9.03
N VAL A 18 16.18 9.19 8.66
CA VAL A 18 16.96 10.23 7.97
C VAL A 18 17.81 11.01 8.99
N PRO A 19 19.15 11.02 8.86
CA PRO A 19 20.01 11.77 9.77
C PRO A 19 19.72 13.27 9.76
N ARG A 20 19.74 13.89 10.95
CA ARG A 20 19.44 15.34 11.09
C ARG A 20 20.51 16.22 10.45
N ASP A 21 21.76 15.77 10.45
CA ASP A 21 22.92 16.49 9.94
C ASP A 21 22.75 16.90 8.46
N ILE A 22 22.04 16.10 7.67
CA ILE A 22 21.77 16.39 6.25
C ILE A 22 20.87 17.65 6.12
N TYR A 23 19.92 17.84 7.04
CA TYR A 23 19.06 19.02 7.05
C TYR A 23 19.79 20.27 7.55
N GLU A 24 20.74 20.11 8.47
CA GLU A 24 21.58 21.21 8.96
C GLU A 24 22.53 21.70 7.87
N ALA A 25 23.19 20.78 7.15
CA ALA A 25 24.01 21.10 5.99
C ALA A 25 23.20 21.84 4.90
N ALA A 26 22.02 21.34 4.55
CA ALA A 26 21.16 21.99 3.56
C ALA A 26 20.71 23.39 3.97
N ARG A 27 20.58 23.65 5.28
CA ARG A 27 20.26 24.98 5.82
C ARG A 27 21.46 25.93 5.72
N ILE A 28 22.67 25.46 6.02
CA ILE A 28 23.91 26.23 5.86
C ILE A 28 24.11 26.62 4.39
N ASP A 29 23.81 25.71 3.47
CA ASP A 29 23.87 25.94 2.02
C ASP A 29 22.74 26.82 1.46
N GLY A 30 21.81 27.30 2.31
CA GLY A 30 20.71 28.16 1.89
C GLY A 30 19.70 27.50 0.95
N ILE A 31 19.60 26.16 0.96
CA ILE A 31 18.74 25.41 0.04
C ILE A 31 17.28 25.49 0.49
N HIS A 32 16.38 25.84 -0.44
CA HIS A 32 14.95 25.90 -0.17
C HIS A 32 14.38 24.53 0.29
N PRO A 33 13.52 24.48 1.33
CA PRO A 33 13.05 23.23 1.95
C PRO A 33 12.32 22.28 1.00
N VAL A 34 11.58 22.80 0.02
CA VAL A 34 10.92 21.96 -1.01
C VAL A 34 11.95 21.22 -1.86
N ARG A 35 13.08 21.86 -2.18
CA ARG A 35 14.17 21.20 -2.93
C ARG A 35 14.82 20.10 -2.08
N VAL A 36 15.01 20.35 -0.78
CA VAL A 36 15.50 19.34 0.17
C VAL A 36 14.54 18.16 0.23
N PHE A 37 13.22 18.40 0.31
CA PHE A 37 12.24 17.32 0.33
C PHE A 37 12.33 16.40 -0.89
N TYR A 38 12.31 16.94 -2.12
CA TYR A 38 12.32 16.10 -3.32
C TYR A 38 13.67 15.49 -3.66
N LYS A 39 14.79 16.16 -3.33
CA LYS A 39 16.14 15.69 -3.68
C LYS A 39 16.82 14.87 -2.58
N VAL A 40 16.42 15.03 -1.33
CA VAL A 40 17.07 14.40 -0.17
C VAL A 40 16.08 13.50 0.56
N THR A 41 15.02 14.08 1.14
CA THR A 41 14.10 13.33 2.00
C THR A 41 13.40 12.22 1.23
N LEU A 42 12.74 12.55 0.11
CA LEU A 42 11.91 11.63 -0.67
C LEU A 42 12.70 10.42 -1.22
N PRO A 43 13.91 10.59 -1.79
CA PRO A 43 14.75 9.46 -2.19
C PRO A 43 15.20 8.59 -1.01
N LEU A 44 15.55 9.17 0.13
CA LEU A 44 16.01 8.44 1.31
C LEU A 44 14.90 7.60 1.95
N ILE A 45 13.68 8.15 2.05
CA ILE A 45 12.53 7.43 2.60
C ILE A 45 11.83 6.54 1.56
N ARG A 46 12.30 6.52 0.30
CA ARG A 46 11.67 5.78 -0.80
C ARG A 46 11.42 4.30 -0.45
N PRO A 47 12.36 3.54 0.16
CA PRO A 47 12.11 2.14 0.52
C PRO A 47 10.93 1.99 1.48
N ALA A 48 10.86 2.82 2.52
CA ALA A 48 9.76 2.82 3.49
C ALA A 48 8.41 3.22 2.84
N LEU A 49 8.42 4.24 1.96
CA LEU A 49 7.22 4.63 1.21
C LEU A 49 6.73 3.52 0.30
N MET A 50 7.63 2.77 -0.34
CA MET A 50 7.24 1.68 -1.22
C MET A 50 6.53 0.56 -0.45
N VAL A 51 7.01 0.22 0.74
CA VAL A 51 6.32 -0.72 1.64
C VAL A 51 4.93 -0.19 2.00
N ALA A 52 4.82 1.10 2.39
CA ALA A 52 3.53 1.71 2.72
C ALA A 52 2.54 1.65 1.55
N VAL A 53 3.00 1.90 0.32
CA VAL A 53 2.17 1.82 -0.89
C VAL A 53 1.70 0.39 -1.15
N ILE A 54 2.55 -0.63 -0.97
CA ILE A 54 2.18 -2.04 -1.13
C ILE A 54 1.04 -2.40 -0.15
N PHE A 55 1.21 -2.10 1.13
CA PHE A 55 0.17 -2.35 2.13
C PHE A 55 -1.13 -1.61 1.80
N ARG A 56 -1.03 -0.35 1.38
CA ARG A 56 -2.19 0.46 1.00
C ARG A 56 -2.94 -0.11 -0.20
N MET A 57 -2.21 -0.58 -1.20
CA MET A 57 -2.76 -1.19 -2.41
C MET A 57 -3.45 -2.51 -2.11
N LEU A 58 -2.80 -3.38 -1.31
CA LEU A 58 -3.36 -4.66 -0.88
C LEU A 58 -4.68 -4.47 -0.11
N ASP A 59 -4.70 -3.53 0.83
CA ASP A 59 -5.90 -3.19 1.61
C ASP A 59 -7.01 -2.61 0.72
N ALA A 60 -6.66 -1.74 -0.25
CA ALA A 60 -7.63 -1.16 -1.18
C ALA A 60 -8.33 -2.22 -2.04
N LEU A 61 -7.56 -3.13 -2.63
CA LEU A 61 -8.06 -4.09 -3.60
C LEU A 61 -8.84 -5.24 -2.94
N ARG A 62 -8.58 -5.52 -1.66
CA ARG A 62 -9.31 -6.53 -0.89
C ARG A 62 -10.52 -5.99 -0.14
N ILE A 63 -10.85 -4.71 -0.31
CA ILE A 63 -11.89 -4.06 0.50
C ILE A 63 -13.22 -4.82 0.43
N PHE A 64 -13.67 -5.27 1.60
CA PHE A 64 -14.90 -6.04 1.79
C PHE A 64 -15.80 -5.33 2.80
N ASP A 65 -15.33 -5.18 4.04
CA ASP A 65 -16.13 -4.69 5.17
C ASP A 65 -16.88 -3.38 4.86
N LEU A 66 -16.17 -2.40 4.30
CA LEU A 66 -16.73 -1.08 4.04
C LEU A 66 -17.88 -1.14 3.02
N VAL A 67 -17.69 -1.92 1.95
CA VAL A 67 -18.66 -2.05 0.87
C VAL A 67 -19.86 -2.89 1.32
N TYR A 68 -19.59 -3.97 2.04
CA TYR A 68 -20.61 -4.86 2.57
C TYR A 68 -21.51 -4.16 3.60
N VAL A 69 -20.94 -3.34 4.49
CA VAL A 69 -21.72 -2.64 5.53
C VAL A 69 -22.43 -1.40 4.98
N LEU A 70 -21.76 -0.56 4.19
CA LEU A 70 -22.34 0.71 3.75
C LEU A 70 -23.24 0.57 2.51
N THR A 71 -22.99 -0.45 1.68
CA THR A 71 -23.71 -0.64 0.41
C THR A 71 -24.06 -2.11 0.13
N PRO A 72 -24.72 -2.82 1.07
CA PRO A 72 -24.88 -4.29 1.02
C PRO A 72 -25.52 -4.82 -0.28
N ASN A 73 -26.44 -4.07 -0.88
CA ASN A 73 -27.22 -4.53 -2.05
C ASN A 73 -26.94 -3.76 -3.34
N SER A 74 -25.93 -2.89 -3.36
CA SER A 74 -25.62 -2.06 -4.53
C SER A 74 -24.72 -2.81 -5.52
N LYS A 75 -25.26 -3.18 -6.68
CA LYS A 75 -24.46 -3.79 -7.76
C LYS A 75 -23.35 -2.88 -8.28
N ALA A 76 -23.52 -1.55 -8.19
CA ALA A 76 -22.56 -0.57 -8.70
C ALA A 76 -21.28 -0.47 -7.85
N THR A 77 -21.34 -0.83 -6.56
CA THR A 77 -20.22 -0.71 -5.62
C THR A 77 -19.63 -2.07 -5.22
N LYS A 78 -20.21 -3.19 -5.68
CA LYS A 78 -19.73 -4.54 -5.37
C LYS A 78 -18.30 -4.76 -5.84
N THR A 79 -17.44 -5.18 -4.92
CA THR A 79 -16.06 -5.58 -5.20
C THR A 79 -15.96 -7.09 -5.40
N MET A 80 -14.85 -7.57 -5.96
CA MET A 80 -14.59 -9.02 -6.10
C MET A 80 -14.64 -9.76 -4.76
N SER A 81 -14.18 -9.12 -3.67
CA SER A 81 -14.27 -9.70 -2.32
C SER A 81 -15.71 -9.93 -1.87
N VAL A 82 -16.62 -8.99 -2.17
CA VAL A 82 -18.05 -9.12 -1.83
C VAL A 82 -18.70 -10.22 -2.66
N ILE A 83 -18.48 -10.24 -3.97
CA ILE A 83 -19.05 -11.27 -4.87
C ILE A 83 -18.59 -12.67 -4.46
N SER A 84 -17.32 -12.82 -4.11
CA SER A 84 -16.79 -14.09 -3.60
C SER A 84 -17.53 -14.54 -2.34
N ARG A 85 -17.67 -13.64 -1.35
CA ARG A 85 -18.37 -13.92 -0.09
C ARG A 85 -19.84 -14.33 -0.30
N GLU A 86 -20.55 -13.66 -1.20
CA GLU A 86 -21.94 -14.00 -1.54
C GLU A 86 -22.03 -15.41 -2.13
N ASN A 87 -21.15 -15.75 -3.09
CA ASN A 87 -21.12 -17.09 -3.69
C ASN A 87 -20.77 -18.18 -2.67
N LEU A 88 -19.85 -17.93 -1.74
CA LEU A 88 -19.47 -18.89 -0.71
C LEU A 88 -20.59 -19.18 0.29
N PHE A 89 -21.36 -18.17 0.70
CA PHE A 89 -22.22 -18.30 1.89
C PHE A 89 -23.70 -17.95 1.68
N GLU A 90 -24.03 -17.12 0.69
CA GLU A 90 -25.43 -16.79 0.39
C GLU A 90 -26.01 -17.76 -0.64
N PHE A 91 -25.24 -18.05 -1.70
CA PHE A 91 -25.70 -18.90 -2.80
C PHE A 91 -25.24 -20.36 -2.68
N ASN A 92 -24.46 -20.73 -1.66
CA ASN A 92 -23.86 -22.06 -1.47
C ASN A 92 -23.03 -22.56 -2.68
N HIS A 93 -22.56 -21.66 -3.54
CA HIS A 93 -21.69 -21.93 -4.67
C HIS A 93 -20.22 -21.93 -4.23
N PHE A 94 -19.85 -22.85 -3.33
CA PHE A 94 -18.52 -22.93 -2.73
C PHE A 94 -17.38 -22.99 -3.76
N ALA A 95 -17.56 -23.76 -4.84
CA ALA A 95 -16.56 -23.88 -5.90
C ALA A 95 -16.31 -22.54 -6.60
N TYR A 96 -17.38 -21.79 -6.92
CA TYR A 96 -17.28 -20.48 -7.56
C TYR A 96 -16.65 -19.44 -6.62
N GLY A 97 -17.10 -19.36 -5.37
CA GLY A 97 -16.52 -18.43 -4.40
C GLY A 97 -15.04 -18.74 -4.11
N SER A 98 -14.67 -20.01 -4.05
CA SER A 98 -13.26 -20.42 -3.88
C SER A 98 -12.42 -20.04 -5.09
N ALA A 99 -12.90 -20.30 -6.32
CA ALA A 99 -12.21 -19.90 -7.54
C ALA A 99 -12.02 -18.38 -7.64
N GLN A 100 -13.04 -17.59 -7.29
CA GLN A 100 -12.97 -16.12 -7.26
C GLN A 100 -11.96 -15.61 -6.23
N SER A 101 -11.90 -16.23 -5.05
CA SER A 101 -10.92 -15.89 -4.01
C SER A 101 -9.48 -16.18 -4.47
N THR A 102 -9.25 -17.33 -5.09
CA THR A 102 -7.95 -17.71 -5.64
C THR A 102 -7.54 -16.79 -6.80
N LEU A 103 -8.48 -16.41 -7.67
CA LEU A 103 -8.22 -15.46 -8.75
C LEU A 103 -7.86 -14.07 -8.21
N LEU A 104 -8.59 -13.59 -7.20
CA LEU A 104 -8.27 -12.33 -6.53
C LEU A 104 -6.87 -12.39 -5.89
N PHE A 105 -6.52 -13.50 -5.25
CA PHE A 105 -5.16 -13.71 -4.73
C PHE A 105 -4.11 -13.64 -5.84
N ALA A 106 -4.31 -14.33 -6.96
CA ALA A 106 -3.38 -14.32 -8.09
C ALA A 106 -3.19 -12.91 -8.68
N ILE A 107 -4.28 -12.17 -8.87
CA ILE A 107 -4.24 -10.77 -9.33
C ILE A 107 -3.39 -9.92 -8.39
N LEU A 108 -3.62 -10.03 -7.08
CA LEU A 108 -2.85 -9.28 -6.08
C LEU A 108 -1.37 -9.66 -6.07
N ALA A 109 -1.07 -10.95 -6.16
CA ALA A 109 0.30 -11.44 -6.21
C ALA A 109 1.03 -10.87 -7.44
N ILE A 110 0.37 -10.83 -8.60
CA ILE A 110 0.91 -10.23 -9.83
C ILE A 110 1.16 -8.73 -9.64
N PHE A 111 0.18 -7.99 -9.13
CA PHE A 111 0.33 -6.54 -8.93
C PHE A 111 1.44 -6.19 -7.94
N VAL A 112 1.54 -6.90 -6.82
CA VAL A 112 2.61 -6.69 -5.84
C VAL A 112 3.97 -7.06 -6.42
N SER A 113 4.07 -8.20 -7.09
CA SER A 113 5.32 -8.64 -7.73
C SER A 113 5.77 -7.64 -8.80
N LEU A 114 4.86 -7.16 -9.64
CA LEU A 114 5.13 -6.15 -10.66
C LEU A 114 5.59 -4.83 -10.04
N TYR A 115 4.94 -4.39 -8.96
CA TYR A 115 5.30 -3.17 -8.26
C TYR A 115 6.71 -3.27 -7.63
N ILE A 116 7.03 -4.39 -6.97
CA ILE A 116 8.36 -4.64 -6.41
C ILE A 116 9.41 -4.66 -7.52
N TRP A 117 9.13 -5.34 -8.64
CA TRP A 117 10.02 -5.44 -9.79
C TRP A 117 10.30 -4.08 -10.45
N LEU A 118 9.26 -3.31 -10.78
CA LEU A 118 9.38 -1.95 -11.33
C LEU A 118 10.08 -1.01 -10.34
N GLY A 119 9.83 -1.24 -9.06
CA GLY A 119 10.36 -0.47 -7.97
C GLY A 119 11.87 -0.61 -7.76
N LYS A 120 12.50 -1.67 -8.31
CA LYS A 120 13.87 -2.10 -7.96
C LYS A 120 14.08 -2.08 -6.44
N VAL A 121 13.11 -2.63 -5.70
CA VAL A 121 13.18 -2.65 -4.24
C VAL A 121 14.34 -3.57 -3.85
N ASP A 122 15.41 -2.98 -3.34
CA ASP A 122 16.40 -3.76 -2.61
C ASP A 122 15.83 -4.01 -1.20
N LEU A 123 15.37 -5.25 -0.99
CA LEU A 123 14.92 -5.72 0.31
C LEU A 123 16.08 -6.22 1.16
N SER A 124 17.32 -6.22 0.63
CA SER A 124 18.50 -6.50 1.43
C SER A 124 18.77 -5.30 2.33
N GLY A 125 18.56 -5.46 3.63
CA GLY A 125 19.00 -4.52 4.66
C GLY A 125 20.53 -4.46 4.82
N GLU A 126 21.29 -4.73 3.75
CA GLU A 126 22.74 -4.56 3.73
C GLU A 126 23.06 -3.10 3.45
N GLY A 127 23.20 -2.35 4.54
CA GLY A 127 23.80 -1.02 4.53
C GLY A 127 25.15 -1.06 3.82
N ARG A 128 25.31 -0.15 2.87
CA ARG A 128 26.63 0.29 2.41
C ARG A 128 27.12 1.43 3.28
#